data_AF-A0A3D9EV01-F1
#
_entry.id   AF-A0A3D9EV01-F1
#
_cell.length_a   1.000
_cell.length_b   1.000
_cell.length_c   1.000
_cell.angle_alpha   90.00
_cell.angle_beta   90.00
_cell.angle_gamma   90.00
#
_symmetry.space_group_name_H-M   'P 1'
#
loop_
_entity.id
_entity.type
_entity.pdbx_description
1 polymer ?
#
loop_
_entity_poly.entity_id
_entity_poly.type
_entity_poly.pdbx_seq_one_letter_code
_entity_poly.pdbx_strand_id
1 'polypeptide(L)'
;MRLSSARDEWFNAYYRPGDGTNRHCESLALVGPYQGTERVRGVAGLVNETIGAHIRSVVERLPADLFAFGNHLYHPDTNDLWREVAEWSVFQLAYLRGPKMYAKKYGKAQYVAMAVLYRYRRQHQGGQSAAPDPLPTPESFRTFIDYTYGVELDARNWDREWEEFVQACFAACNDLDAMALAPVARLLKDMKIAA
;
A
#
# COMPACT_ATOMS: atom_id res chain seq x y z
N MET A 1 14.56 12.69 -17.09
CA MET A 1 14.10 11.77 -16.03
C MET A 1 12.90 12.42 -15.35
N ARG A 2 11.70 11.81 -15.34
CA ARG A 2 10.52 12.35 -14.64
C ARG A 2 10.32 11.52 -13.38
N LEU A 3 10.94 11.94 -12.28
CA LEU A 3 10.74 11.31 -10.97
C LEU A 3 9.44 11.84 -10.35
N SER A 4 8.48 10.95 -10.12
CA SER A 4 7.17 11.25 -9.53
C SER A 4 7.22 11.23 -7.99
N SER A 5 6.08 10.94 -7.33
CA SER A 5 6.01 10.78 -5.88
C SER A 5 6.65 9.46 -5.44
N ALA A 6 7.04 9.36 -4.17
CA ALA A 6 7.61 8.12 -3.62
C ALA A 6 6.66 6.92 -3.73
N ARG A 7 5.34 7.17 -3.64
CA ARG A 7 4.29 6.15 -3.79
C ARG A 7 4.23 5.61 -5.21
N ASP A 8 4.23 6.52 -6.19
CA ASP A 8 4.21 6.14 -7.62
C ASP A 8 5.48 5.39 -8.01
N GLU A 9 6.63 5.86 -7.51
CA GLU A 9 7.93 5.23 -7.79
C GLU A 9 8.06 3.85 -7.12
N TRP A 10 7.48 3.66 -5.93
CA TRP A 10 7.38 2.32 -5.33
C TRP A 10 6.55 1.40 -6.22
N PHE A 11 5.35 1.81 -6.64
CA PHE A 11 4.52 1.03 -7.55
C PHE A 11 5.28 0.71 -8.85
N ASN A 12 5.87 1.72 -9.50
CA ASN A 12 6.61 1.58 -10.75
C ASN A 12 7.85 0.67 -10.63
N ALA A 13 8.50 0.63 -9.46
CA ALA A 13 9.67 -0.22 -9.24
C ALA A 13 9.33 -1.72 -9.26
N TYR A 14 8.11 -2.10 -8.88
CA TYR A 14 7.63 -3.48 -8.91
C TYR A 14 6.72 -3.76 -10.10
N TYR A 15 6.08 -2.72 -10.64
CA TYR A 15 5.28 -2.80 -11.84
C TYR A 15 6.18 -3.13 -13.03
N ARG A 16 6.14 -4.38 -13.44
CA ARG A 16 6.61 -4.77 -14.76
C ARG A 16 5.42 -4.58 -15.69
N PRO A 17 5.52 -3.71 -16.71
CA PRO A 17 4.57 -3.75 -17.82
C PRO A 17 4.76 -5.10 -18.51
N GLY A 18 4.03 -6.10 -18.03
CA GLY A 18 4.09 -7.46 -18.52
C GLY A 18 3.14 -7.65 -19.69
N ASP A 19 3.68 -8.14 -20.79
CA ASP A 19 3.30 -9.49 -21.23
C ASP A 19 1.81 -9.72 -21.56
N GLY A 20 1.11 -8.69 -22.05
CA GLY A 20 -0.10 -8.91 -22.84
C GLY A 20 0.26 -9.58 -24.17
N THR A 21 -0.50 -10.61 -24.56
CA THR A 21 -0.32 -11.41 -25.78
C THR A 21 0.00 -10.56 -27.01
N ASN A 22 -0.60 -9.37 -27.13
CA ASN A 22 -0.40 -8.45 -28.26
C ASN A 22 1.04 -7.91 -28.40
N ARG A 23 1.75 -7.61 -27.30
CA ARG A 23 3.14 -7.12 -27.39
C ARG A 23 4.15 -8.25 -27.60
N HIS A 24 3.84 -9.45 -27.10
CA HIS A 24 4.61 -10.65 -27.44
C HIS A 24 4.48 -10.97 -28.92
N CYS A 25 3.27 -10.88 -29.48
CA CYS A 25 3.01 -11.00 -30.92
C CYS A 25 3.73 -9.91 -31.74
N GLU A 26 3.75 -8.65 -31.29
CA GLU A 26 4.56 -7.60 -31.95
C GLU A 26 6.06 -7.92 -31.92
N SER A 27 6.58 -8.43 -30.80
CA SER A 27 8.00 -8.81 -30.72
C SER A 27 8.33 -10.01 -31.62
N LEU A 28 7.42 -10.97 -31.76
CA LEU A 28 7.55 -12.11 -32.67
C LEU A 28 7.37 -11.71 -34.15
N ALA A 29 6.58 -10.68 -34.44
CA ALA A 29 6.37 -10.17 -35.79
C ALA A 29 7.54 -9.29 -36.28
N LEU A 30 8.23 -8.60 -35.37
CA LEU A 30 9.36 -7.73 -35.71
C LEU A 30 10.70 -8.48 -35.77
N VAL A 31 10.83 -9.59 -35.03
CA VAL A 31 12.07 -10.36 -34.90
C VAL A 31 11.85 -11.73 -35.54
N GLY A 32 12.35 -11.91 -36.76
CA GLY A 32 12.31 -13.17 -37.50
C GLY A 32 13.02 -14.34 -36.78
N PRO A 33 13.12 -15.52 -37.41
CA PRO A 33 13.31 -16.82 -36.76
C PRO A 33 14.70 -17.09 -36.14
N TYR A 34 15.56 -16.09 -35.95
CA TYR A 34 16.87 -16.26 -35.31
C TYR A 34 16.86 -15.77 -33.85
N GLN A 35 17.19 -16.70 -32.96
CA GLN A 35 17.18 -16.57 -31.50
C GLN A 35 18.11 -15.47 -30.95
N GLY A 36 17.71 -14.88 -29.81
CA GLY A 36 18.60 -14.12 -28.92
C GLY A 36 17.81 -13.32 -27.87
N THR A 37 17.84 -13.74 -26.61
CA THR A 37 17.04 -13.29 -25.47
C THR A 37 17.33 -11.87 -24.95
N GLU A 38 17.81 -10.95 -25.77
CA GLU A 38 18.04 -9.56 -25.36
C GLU A 38 17.02 -8.64 -26.02
N ARG A 39 15.96 -8.33 -25.26
CA ARG A 39 15.13 -7.15 -25.52
C ARG A 39 16.09 -5.95 -25.54
N VAL A 40 16.36 -5.37 -26.71
CA VAL A 40 17.12 -4.10 -26.82
C VAL A 40 16.28 -3.01 -26.16
N ARG A 41 16.44 -2.84 -24.84
CA ARG A 41 15.85 -1.74 -24.10
C ARG A 41 16.62 -0.49 -24.49
N GLY A 42 15.94 0.50 -25.06
CA GLY A 42 16.54 1.81 -25.29
C GLY A 42 17.09 2.41 -23.99
N VAL A 43 18.00 3.38 -24.08
CA VAL A 43 18.69 4.01 -22.93
C VAL A 43 17.73 4.43 -21.81
N ALA A 44 16.56 4.96 -22.17
CA ALA A 44 15.53 5.34 -21.19
C ALA A 44 14.96 4.15 -20.40
N GLY A 45 14.84 2.98 -21.03
CA GLY A 45 14.37 1.74 -20.39
C GLY A 45 15.38 1.18 -19.40
N LEU A 46 16.68 1.24 -19.74
CA LEU A 46 17.77 0.86 -18.83
C LEU A 46 17.81 1.81 -17.62
N VAL A 47 17.70 3.12 -17.83
CA VAL A 47 17.68 4.11 -16.73
C VAL A 47 16.52 3.85 -15.76
N ASN A 48 15.31 3.58 -16.27
CA ASN A 48 14.15 3.29 -15.41
C ASN A 48 14.32 1.98 -14.63
N GLU A 49 14.93 0.95 -15.23
CA GLU A 49 15.22 -0.31 -14.56
C GLU A 49 16.24 -0.14 -13.43
N THR A 50 17.29 0.65 -13.65
CA THR A 50 18.28 0.97 -12.62
C THR A 50 17.65 1.72 -11.45
N ILE A 51 16.80 2.71 -11.72
CA ILE A 51 16.03 3.43 -10.68
C ILE A 51 15.16 2.47 -9.89
N GLY A 52 14.40 1.61 -10.58
CA GLY A 52 13.58 0.59 -9.95
C GLY A 52 14.40 -0.37 -9.10
N ALA A 53 15.60 -0.76 -9.52
CA ALA A 53 16.49 -1.62 -8.74
C ALA A 53 16.95 -0.96 -7.44
N HIS A 54 17.29 0.33 -7.47
CA HIS A 54 17.65 1.08 -6.25
C HIS A 54 16.46 1.20 -5.29
N ILE A 55 15.26 1.48 -5.81
CA ILE A 55 14.04 1.55 -4.98
C ILE A 55 13.76 0.19 -4.33
N ARG A 56 13.76 -0.90 -5.10
CA ARG A 56 13.57 -2.26 -4.55
C ARG A 56 14.60 -2.59 -3.47
N SER A 57 15.88 -2.28 -3.71
CA SER A 57 16.93 -2.49 -2.71
C SER A 57 16.71 -1.70 -1.42
N VAL A 58 16.10 -0.52 -1.48
CA VAL A 58 15.76 0.27 -0.28
C VAL A 58 14.54 -0.33 0.43
N VAL A 59 13.51 -0.71 -0.33
CA VAL A 59 12.29 -1.32 0.20
C VAL A 59 12.60 -2.65 0.90
N GLU A 60 13.42 -3.52 0.31
CA GLU A 60 13.82 -4.81 0.88
C GLU A 60 14.61 -4.69 2.21
N ARG A 61 15.14 -3.50 2.51
CA ARG A 61 15.85 -3.22 3.77
C ARG A 61 14.95 -2.62 4.86
N LEU A 62 13.68 -2.37 4.55
CA LEU A 62 12.73 -1.91 5.55
C LEU A 62 12.52 -2.98 6.63
N PRO A 63 12.24 -2.58 7.89
CA PRO A 63 11.69 -3.47 8.89
C PRO A 63 10.47 -4.24 8.35
N ALA A 64 10.31 -5.50 8.77
CA ALA A 64 9.30 -6.41 8.23
C ALA A 64 7.88 -5.81 8.23
N ASP A 65 7.50 -5.12 9.31
CA ASP A 65 6.19 -4.47 9.45
C ASP A 65 5.99 -3.36 8.41
N LEU A 66 7.00 -2.51 8.21
CA LEU A 66 6.96 -1.41 7.23
C LEU A 66 7.03 -1.94 5.78
N PHE A 67 7.80 -3.00 5.55
CA PHE A 67 7.86 -3.68 4.27
C PHE A 67 6.49 -4.25 3.88
N ALA A 68 5.86 -5.00 4.78
CA ALA A 68 4.54 -5.58 4.55
C ALA A 68 3.47 -4.49 4.38
N PHE A 69 3.47 -3.45 5.23
CA PHE A 69 2.55 -2.33 5.12
C PHE A 69 2.70 -1.59 3.78
N GLY A 70 3.93 -1.20 3.42
CA GLY A 70 4.21 -0.51 2.18
C GLY A 70 3.86 -1.33 0.94
N ASN A 71 4.18 -2.63 0.94
CA ASN A 71 3.81 -3.51 -0.17
C ASN A 71 2.30 -3.78 -0.24
N HIS A 72 1.61 -3.89 0.89
CA HIS A 72 0.15 -3.98 0.88
C HIS A 72 -0.50 -2.76 0.21
N LEU A 73 0.05 -1.56 0.42
CA LEU A 73 -0.47 -0.33 -0.18
C LEU A 73 -0.05 -0.15 -1.64
N TYR A 74 1.23 -0.33 -1.96
CA TYR A 74 1.83 0.15 -3.20
C TYR A 74 2.33 -0.93 -4.15
N HIS A 75 2.42 -2.18 -3.71
CA HIS A 75 2.81 -3.27 -4.61
C HIS A 75 1.67 -3.56 -5.60
N PRO A 76 1.96 -3.78 -6.89
CA PRO A 76 0.93 -4.08 -7.89
C PRO A 76 0.19 -5.39 -7.60
N ASP A 77 0.91 -6.39 -7.09
CA ASP A 77 0.33 -7.67 -6.70
C ASP A 77 -0.24 -7.63 -5.28
N THR A 78 -1.37 -8.32 -5.08
CA THR A 78 -1.96 -8.56 -3.77
C THR A 78 -1.38 -9.82 -3.12
N ASN A 79 -0.89 -9.68 -1.89
CA ASN A 79 -0.42 -10.79 -1.07
C ASN A 79 -1.10 -10.73 0.31
N ASP A 80 -1.72 -11.85 0.71
CA ASP A 80 -2.45 -11.96 1.97
C ASP A 80 -1.54 -11.86 3.19
N LEU A 81 -0.28 -12.34 3.11
CA LEU A 81 0.67 -12.22 4.20
C LEU A 81 1.03 -10.76 4.49
N TRP A 82 1.19 -9.95 3.44
CA TRP A 82 1.44 -8.52 3.61
C TRP A 82 0.21 -7.82 4.19
N ARG A 83 -0.99 -8.20 3.74
CA ARG A 83 -2.25 -7.69 4.30
C ARG A 83 -2.33 -7.96 5.80
N GLU A 84 -2.18 -9.21 6.22
CA GLU A 84 -2.34 -9.61 7.63
C GLU A 84 -1.34 -8.90 8.54
N VAL A 85 -0.08 -8.79 8.12
CA VAL A 85 0.95 -8.07 8.89
C VAL A 85 0.66 -6.57 8.92
N ALA A 86 0.19 -5.98 7.83
CA ALA A 86 -0.19 -4.57 7.79
C ALA A 86 -1.39 -4.26 8.70
N GLU A 87 -2.44 -5.09 8.64
CA GLU A 87 -3.62 -5.00 9.51
C GLU A 87 -3.23 -5.10 10.99
N TRP A 88 -2.36 -6.06 11.31
CA TRP A 88 -1.84 -6.22 12.66
C TRP A 88 -1.00 -5.03 13.12
N SER A 89 -0.14 -4.50 12.26
CA SER A 89 0.72 -3.35 12.57
C SER A 89 -0.10 -2.10 12.87
N VAL A 90 -1.13 -1.83 12.07
CA VAL A 90 -2.07 -0.71 12.30
C VAL A 90 -2.80 -0.89 13.62
N PHE A 91 -3.34 -2.10 13.86
CA PHE A 91 -4.05 -2.40 15.10
C PHE A 91 -3.15 -2.21 16.33
N GLN A 92 -1.94 -2.76 16.33
CA GLN A 92 -0.99 -2.65 17.45
C GLN A 92 -0.62 -1.19 17.72
N LEU A 93 -0.28 -0.43 16.68
CA LEU A 93 0.12 0.97 16.84
C LEU A 93 -1.06 1.84 17.33
N ALA A 94 -2.26 1.62 16.80
CA ALA A 94 -3.47 2.30 17.25
C ALA A 94 -3.84 1.92 18.68
N TYR A 95 -3.70 0.64 19.05
CA TYR A 95 -4.00 0.15 20.39
C TYR A 95 -3.03 0.71 21.45
N LEU A 96 -1.74 0.78 21.14
CA LEU A 96 -0.71 1.34 22.03
C LEU A 96 -0.94 2.83 22.32
N ARG A 97 -1.54 3.56 21.38
CA ARG A 97 -1.79 5.01 21.49
C ARG A 97 -3.22 5.34 21.95
N GLY A 98 -4.14 4.42 21.73
CA GLY A 98 -5.56 4.59 21.98
C GLY A 98 -5.96 4.33 23.44
N PRO A 99 -7.25 4.53 23.76
CA PRO A 99 -7.79 4.26 25.08
C PRO A 99 -7.71 2.76 25.42
N LYS A 100 -7.40 2.44 26.68
CA LYS A 100 -7.37 1.05 27.15
C LYS A 100 -8.74 0.39 26.96
N MET A 101 -8.77 -0.69 26.20
CA MET A 101 -10.00 -1.44 25.90
C MET A 101 -10.13 -2.70 26.75
N TYR A 102 -11.36 -3.04 27.14
CA TYR A 102 -11.71 -4.33 27.73
C TYR A 102 -11.64 -5.45 26.69
N ALA A 103 -11.42 -6.70 27.13
CA ALA A 103 -11.18 -7.87 26.25
C ALA A 103 -12.23 -8.08 25.15
N LYS A 104 -13.52 -7.85 25.42
CA LYS A 104 -14.58 -7.96 24.40
C LYS A 104 -14.47 -6.89 23.32
N LYS A 105 -14.03 -5.68 23.68
CA LYS A 105 -13.83 -4.56 22.75
C LYS A 105 -12.54 -4.76 21.95
N TYR A 106 -11.52 -5.38 22.55
CA TYR A 106 -10.25 -5.73 21.89
C TYR A 106 -10.45 -6.62 20.65
N GLY A 107 -11.26 -7.68 20.74
CA GLY A 107 -11.54 -8.55 19.59
C GLY A 107 -12.22 -7.81 18.44
N LYS A 108 -13.21 -6.96 18.76
CA LYS A 108 -13.91 -6.13 17.76
C LYS A 108 -13.00 -5.05 17.15
N ALA A 109 -12.06 -4.52 17.93
CA ALA A 109 -11.14 -3.48 17.50
C ALA A 109 -10.17 -3.95 16.41
N GLN A 110 -9.82 -5.24 16.35
CA GLN A 110 -9.02 -5.80 15.25
C GLN A 110 -9.74 -5.61 13.90
N TYR A 111 -11.03 -5.97 13.83
CA TYR A 111 -11.83 -5.80 12.61
C TYR A 111 -12.03 -4.33 12.23
N VAL A 112 -12.12 -3.45 13.23
CA VAL A 112 -12.16 -2.00 12.98
C VAL A 112 -10.86 -1.52 12.35
N ALA A 113 -9.70 -1.95 12.83
CA ALA A 113 -8.41 -1.61 12.23
C ALA A 113 -8.29 -2.14 10.79
N MET A 114 -8.73 -3.37 10.53
CA MET A 114 -8.77 -3.96 9.18
C MET A 114 -9.63 -3.12 8.22
N ALA A 115 -10.83 -2.73 8.66
CA ALA A 115 -11.73 -1.90 7.85
C ALA A 115 -11.18 -0.47 7.63
N VAL A 116 -10.46 0.11 8.61
CA VAL A 116 -9.77 1.40 8.43
C VAL A 116 -8.62 1.27 7.43
N LEU A 117 -7.82 0.22 7.49
CA LEU A 117 -6.75 -0.01 6.51
C LEU A 117 -7.32 -0.18 5.10
N TYR A 118 -8.45 -0.88 4.96
CA TYR A 118 -9.17 -0.98 3.68
C TYR A 118 -9.56 0.40 3.13
N ARG A 119 -10.13 1.28 3.97
CA ARG A 119 -10.46 2.67 3.57
C ARG A 119 -9.22 3.44 3.16
N TYR A 120 -8.20 3.40 4.00
CA TYR A 120 -6.94 4.09 3.78
C TYR A 120 -6.31 3.69 2.44
N ARG A 121 -6.22 2.38 2.18
CA ARG A 121 -5.70 1.86 0.92
C ARG A 121 -6.50 2.36 -0.28
N ARG A 122 -7.83 2.34 -0.21
CA ARG A 122 -8.69 2.81 -1.30
C ARG A 122 -8.54 4.31 -1.57
N GLN A 123 -8.43 5.12 -0.52
CA GLN A 123 -8.19 6.57 -0.62
C GLN A 123 -6.84 6.89 -1.26
N HIS A 124 -5.82 6.06 -1.01
CA HIS A 124 -4.44 6.26 -1.47
C HIS A 124 -4.09 5.50 -2.76
N GLN A 125 -5.00 4.68 -3.30
CA GLN A 125 -4.84 4.04 -4.60
C GLN A 125 -4.83 5.10 -5.72
N GLY A 126 -3.81 5.07 -6.58
CA GLY A 126 -3.64 6.00 -7.70
C GLY A 126 -2.74 7.21 -7.44
N GLY A 127 -1.93 7.20 -6.37
CA GLY A 127 -0.84 8.15 -6.15
C GLY A 127 -1.24 9.55 -5.64
N GLN A 128 -2.47 9.99 -5.95
CA GLN A 128 -2.97 11.33 -5.65
C GLN A 128 -3.69 11.48 -4.30
N SER A 129 -3.89 10.40 -3.53
CA SER A 129 -4.59 10.42 -2.23
C SER A 129 -5.91 11.20 -2.24
N ALA A 130 -6.66 11.12 -3.34
CA ALA A 130 -7.88 11.91 -3.56
C ALA A 130 -9.08 11.03 -3.93
N ALA A 131 -8.95 9.70 -3.80
CA ALA A 131 -10.07 8.83 -4.08
C ALA A 131 -11.14 8.99 -2.98
N PRO A 132 -12.43 9.01 -3.35
CA PRO A 132 -13.51 9.06 -2.37
C PRO A 132 -13.39 7.94 -1.33
N ASP A 133 -13.72 8.25 -0.08
CA ASP A 133 -13.79 7.23 0.97
C ASP A 133 -14.84 6.17 0.60
N PRO A 134 -14.48 4.87 0.55
CA PRO A 134 -15.44 3.81 0.25
C PRO A 134 -16.48 3.62 1.36
N LEU A 135 -16.18 4.04 2.60
CA LEU A 135 -17.02 3.85 3.78
C LEU A 135 -17.12 5.17 4.59
N PRO A 136 -17.75 6.21 4.03
CA PRO A 136 -17.73 7.56 4.59
C PRO A 136 -18.59 7.69 5.86
N THR A 137 -19.61 6.85 6.03
CA THR A 137 -20.56 6.95 7.15
C THR A 137 -20.39 5.79 8.14
N PRO A 138 -20.69 6.00 9.44
CA PRO A 138 -20.70 4.92 10.43
C PRO A 138 -21.55 3.71 10.01
N GLU A 139 -22.69 3.92 9.37
CA GLU A 139 -23.59 2.85 8.91
C GLU A 139 -22.96 2.02 7.80
N SER A 140 -22.31 2.67 6.83
CA SER A 140 -21.60 1.97 5.74
C SER A 140 -20.44 1.15 6.30
N PHE A 141 -19.71 1.71 7.26
CA PHE A 141 -18.59 1.04 7.91
C PHE A 141 -19.02 -0.18 8.72
N ARG A 142 -20.11 -0.06 9.48
CA ARG A 142 -20.67 -1.17 10.26
C ARG A 142 -21.22 -2.27 9.38
N THR A 143 -21.99 -1.90 8.34
CA THR A 143 -22.50 -2.84 7.34
C THR A 143 -21.36 -3.59 6.66
N PHE A 144 -20.26 -2.90 6.34
CA PHE A 144 -19.08 -3.54 5.75
C PHE A 144 -18.44 -4.56 6.70
N ILE A 145 -18.25 -4.21 7.98
CA ILE A 145 -17.64 -5.13 8.96
C ILE A 145 -18.54 -6.34 9.20
N ASP A 146 -19.85 -6.14 9.31
CA ASP A 146 -20.80 -7.23 9.48
C ASP A 146 -20.82 -8.16 8.24
N TYR A 147 -20.93 -7.57 7.04
CA TYR A 147 -20.94 -8.34 5.79
C TYR A 147 -19.62 -9.10 5.54
N THR A 148 -18.47 -8.49 5.84
CA THR A 148 -17.15 -9.04 5.52
C THR A 148 -16.64 -10.00 6.58
N TYR A 149 -16.93 -9.73 7.86
CA TYR A 149 -16.35 -10.44 9.00
C TYR A 149 -17.39 -11.08 9.93
N GLY A 150 -18.69 -10.85 9.73
CA GLY A 150 -19.76 -11.35 10.61
C GLY A 150 -19.75 -10.72 12.00
N VAL A 151 -19.22 -9.50 12.12
CA VAL A 151 -19.05 -8.81 13.41
C VAL A 151 -19.97 -7.59 13.49
N GLU A 152 -20.98 -7.69 14.35
CA GLU A 152 -21.87 -6.57 14.64
C GLU A 152 -21.23 -5.57 15.61
N LEU A 153 -21.23 -4.29 15.23
CA LEU A 153 -20.89 -3.16 16.11
C LEU A 153 -22.17 -2.44 16.54
N ASP A 154 -22.26 -1.97 17.79
CA ASP A 154 -23.43 -1.22 18.27
C ASP A 154 -23.50 0.17 17.64
N ALA A 155 -24.70 0.59 17.23
CA ALA A 155 -24.99 1.90 16.65
C ALA A 155 -25.11 3.00 17.71
N ARG A 156 -25.60 2.65 18.90
CA ARG A 156 -26.20 3.61 19.84
C ARG A 156 -25.21 4.59 20.46
N ASN A 157 -23.91 4.28 20.42
CA ASN A 157 -22.83 5.13 20.94
C ASN A 157 -21.59 5.07 20.04
N TRP A 158 -21.78 5.17 18.72
CA TRP A 158 -20.67 5.08 17.76
C TRP A 158 -19.50 6.00 18.10
N ASP A 159 -19.78 7.30 18.31
CA ASP A 159 -18.76 8.33 18.55
C ASP A 159 -17.91 7.99 19.77
N ARG A 160 -18.58 7.68 20.90
CA ARG A 160 -17.91 7.33 22.15
C ARG A 160 -17.14 6.00 22.07
N GLU A 161 -17.63 5.05 21.28
CA GLU A 161 -17.07 3.70 21.27
C GLU A 161 -15.97 3.51 20.24
N TRP A 162 -16.13 4.06 19.04
CA TRP A 162 -15.33 3.70 17.88
C TRP A 162 -14.68 4.88 17.19
N GLU A 163 -15.24 6.09 17.25
CA GLU A 163 -14.68 7.23 16.51
C GLU A 163 -13.23 7.54 16.92
N GLU A 164 -12.94 7.64 18.22
CA GLU A 164 -11.58 7.88 18.70
C GLU A 164 -10.59 6.80 18.22
N PHE A 165 -11.03 5.53 18.21
CA PHE A 165 -10.18 4.43 17.78
C PHE A 165 -10.00 4.38 16.27
N VAL A 166 -11.03 4.72 15.49
CA VAL A 166 -10.95 4.88 14.03
C VAL A 166 -9.94 5.98 13.69
N GLN A 167 -9.99 7.12 14.38
CA GLN A 167 -9.01 8.20 14.19
C GLN A 167 -7.59 7.75 14.58
N ALA A 168 -7.44 7.01 15.67
CA ALA A 168 -6.15 6.43 16.06
C ALA A 168 -5.60 5.46 14.99
N CYS A 169 -6.46 4.66 14.35
CA CYS A 169 -6.08 3.79 13.24
C CYS A 169 -5.63 4.60 12.01
N PHE A 170 -6.33 5.68 11.64
CA PHE A 170 -5.90 6.56 10.56
C PHE A 170 -4.56 7.23 10.85
N ALA A 171 -4.36 7.70 12.09
CA ALA A 171 -3.08 8.26 12.53
C ALA A 171 -1.97 7.21 12.47
N ALA A 172 -2.24 5.97 12.88
CA ALA A 172 -1.30 4.86 12.75
C ALA A 172 -0.95 4.57 11.28
N CYS A 173 -1.93 4.55 10.37
CA CYS A 173 -1.69 4.40 8.94
C CYS A 173 -0.79 5.52 8.39
N ASN A 174 -1.05 6.78 8.74
CA ASN A 174 -0.24 7.91 8.29
C ASN A 174 1.21 7.82 8.77
N ASP A 175 1.44 7.41 10.01
CA ASP A 175 2.78 7.25 10.56
C ASP A 175 3.53 6.10 9.89
N LEU A 176 2.88 4.93 9.77
CA LEU A 176 3.45 3.77 9.07
C LEU A 176 3.78 4.11 7.62
N ASP A 177 2.89 4.84 6.94
CA ASP A 177 3.10 5.30 5.57
C ASP A 177 4.29 6.26 5.48
N ALA A 178 4.36 7.26 6.35
CA ALA A 178 5.48 8.20 6.40
C ALA A 178 6.81 7.48 6.67
N MET A 179 6.83 6.53 7.60
CA MET A 179 8.01 5.73 7.94
C MET A 179 8.45 4.83 6.79
N ALA A 180 7.51 4.18 6.10
CA ALA A 180 7.81 3.32 4.94
C ALA A 180 8.33 4.14 3.75
N LEU A 181 7.74 5.31 3.48
CA LEU A 181 8.09 6.16 2.34
C LEU A 181 9.36 7.00 2.57
N ALA A 182 9.71 7.33 3.81
CA ALA A 182 10.87 8.17 4.14
C ALA A 182 12.18 7.76 3.42
N PRO A 183 12.61 6.47 3.43
CA PRO A 183 13.86 6.09 2.77
C PRO A 183 13.76 6.14 1.24
N VAL A 184 12.59 5.85 0.66
CA VAL A 184 12.36 5.98 -0.79
C VAL A 184 12.38 7.45 -1.20
N ALA A 185 11.71 8.33 -0.44
CA ALA A 185 11.71 9.76 -0.67
C ALA A 185 13.12 10.37 -0.59
N ARG A 186 13.94 9.90 0.35
CA ARG A 186 15.34 10.30 0.48
C ARG A 186 16.16 9.88 -0.75
N LEU A 187 16.04 8.62 -1.18
CA LEU A 187 16.71 8.13 -2.39
C LEU A 187 16.35 8.99 -3.62
N LEU A 188 15.05 9.26 -3.82
CA LEU A 188 14.57 10.08 -4.92
C LEU A 188 15.11 11.51 -4.86
N LYS A 189 15.22 12.09 -3.66
CA LYS A 189 15.82 13.41 -3.46
C LYS A 189 17.30 13.41 -3.83
N ASP A 190 18.05 12.41 -3.38
CA ASP A 190 19.48 12.30 -3.67
C ASP A 190 19.73 12.11 -5.18
N MET A 191 18.90 11.31 -5.86
CA MET A 191 18.92 11.14 -7.32
C MET A 191 18.58 12.44 -8.08
N LYS A 192 17.64 13.26 -7.57
CA LYS A 192 17.32 14.57 -8.18
C LYS A 192 18.45 15.58 -8.05
N ILE A 193 19.26 15.51 -7.00
CA ILE A 193 20.40 16.40 -6.78
C ILE A 193 21.60 15.99 -7.65
N ALA A 194 21.76 14.69 -7.92
CA ALA A 194 22.87 14.15 -8.70
C ALA A 194 22.67 14.21 -10.23
N ALA A 195 21.46 14.53 -10.70
CA ALA A 195 21.09 14.61 -12.12
C ALA A 195 21.15 16.06 -12.64
#